data_AF-A0A973SIX3-F1
#
_entry.id   AF-A0A973SIX3-F1
#
_cell.length_a   1.000
_cell.length_b   1.000
_cell.length_c   1.000
_cell.angle_alpha   90.00
_cell.angle_beta   90.00
_cell.angle_gamma   90.00
#
_symmetry.space_group_name_H-M   'P 1'
#
loop_
_entity.id
_entity.type
_entity.pdbx_description
1 polymer ?
#
loop_
_entity_poly.entity_id
_entity_poly.type
_entity_poly.pdbx_seq_one_letter_code
_entity_poly.pdbx_strand_id
1 'polypeptide(L)'
;SGPHSGAKAGDPGNKRFPLTPANATQLHADLVFLVVGLTIALWFALKATGAAPRILTTVRDLLLVLMAQGVIGYVQYFTHLPVLLVGIHMFGAAIVWVATWRVLLAMRERRAVPAPAVAA
;
A
#
# COMPACT_ATOMS: atom_id res chain seq x y z
N SER A 1 -8.86 15.34 -28.24
CA SER A 1 -9.55 15.73 -26.99
C SER A 1 -10.58 14.66 -26.68
N GLY A 2 -10.38 13.91 -25.59
CA GLY A 2 -11.25 12.81 -25.14
C GLY A 2 -11.08 12.55 -23.62
N PRO A 3 -12.07 11.94 -22.94
CA PRO A 3 -12.55 12.34 -21.60
C PRO A 3 -11.79 11.73 -20.41
N HIS A 4 -10.47 11.51 -20.52
CA HIS A 4 -9.67 11.00 -19.40
C HIS A 4 -8.59 12.01 -19.04
N SER A 5 -9.04 13.06 -18.34
CA SER A 5 -8.23 13.96 -17.51
C SER A 5 -6.88 14.42 -18.10
N GLY A 6 -6.86 14.78 -19.37
CA GLY A 6 -5.79 15.60 -19.96
C GLY A 6 -6.16 17.08 -19.91
N ALA A 7 -6.38 17.64 -18.72
CA ALA A 7 -6.44 19.09 -18.59
C ALA A 7 -5.00 19.61 -18.73
N LYS A 8 -4.71 20.33 -19.82
CA LYS A 8 -3.42 21.01 -19.95
C LYS A 8 -3.23 21.96 -18.76
N ALA A 9 -2.01 22.02 -18.23
CA ALA A 9 -1.66 23.01 -17.23
C ALA A 9 -1.94 24.41 -17.80
N GLY A 10 -2.80 25.18 -17.11
CA GLY A 10 -3.14 26.55 -17.49
C GLY A 10 -4.53 26.78 -18.11
N ASP A 11 -5.45 25.80 -18.10
CA ASP A 11 -6.85 26.03 -18.50
C ASP A 11 -7.58 26.92 -17.46
N PRO A 12 -7.94 28.18 -17.80
CA PRO A 12 -8.46 29.16 -16.84
C PRO A 12 -9.86 28.82 -16.28
N GLY A 13 -10.48 27.72 -16.71
CA GLY A 13 -11.77 27.23 -16.19
C GLY A 13 -11.70 26.13 -15.11
N ASN A 14 -10.53 25.65 -14.71
CA ASN A 14 -10.43 24.47 -13.84
C ASN A 14 -10.38 24.80 -12.33
N LYS A 15 -11.53 24.88 -11.67
CA LYS A 15 -11.61 24.79 -10.18
C LYS A 15 -11.28 23.38 -9.66
N ARG A 16 -10.24 22.72 -10.19
CA ARG A 16 -10.02 21.27 -10.07
C ARG A 16 -8.81 20.96 -9.19
N PHE A 17 -9.09 20.49 -7.98
CA PHE A 17 -8.18 19.98 -6.94
C PHE A 17 -7.17 21.01 -6.40
N PRO A 18 -7.11 21.25 -5.07
CA PRO A 18 -6.28 22.30 -4.50
C PRO A 18 -4.76 22.02 -4.60
N LEU A 19 -4.36 20.80 -4.99
CA LEU A 19 -2.97 20.41 -5.13
C LEU A 19 -2.57 20.37 -6.60
N THR A 20 -1.42 20.96 -6.91
CA THR A 20 -0.74 20.73 -8.19
C THR A 20 -0.34 19.25 -8.30
N PRO A 21 -0.20 18.69 -9.52
CA PRO A 21 0.27 17.31 -9.68
C PRO A 21 1.62 17.02 -9.00
N ALA A 22 2.53 18.00 -9.00
CA ALA A 22 3.80 17.90 -8.29
C ALA A 22 3.60 17.81 -6.77
N ASN A 23 2.76 18.68 -6.19
CA ASN A 23 2.48 18.66 -4.75
C ASN A 23 1.74 17.38 -4.34
N ALA A 24 0.81 16.90 -5.16
CA ALA A 24 0.10 15.65 -4.92
C ALA A 24 1.07 14.45 -4.96
N THR A 25 2.01 14.44 -5.91
CA THR A 25 3.05 13.41 -6.00
C THR A 25 3.98 13.43 -4.79
N GLN A 26 4.40 14.63 -4.35
CA GLN A 26 5.24 14.76 -3.16
C GLN A 26 4.51 14.28 -1.90
N LEU A 27 3.28 14.74 -1.67
CA LEU A 27 2.47 14.28 -0.53
C LEU A 27 2.26 12.77 -0.56
N HIS A 28 2.03 12.18 -1.73
CA HIS A 28 1.94 10.73 -1.87
C HIS A 28 3.25 10.03 -1.48
N ALA A 29 4.40 10.54 -1.94
CA ALA A 29 5.70 10.00 -1.55
C ALA A 29 5.93 10.10 -0.04
N ASP A 30 5.58 11.22 0.58
CA ASP A 30 5.68 11.41 2.03
C ASP A 30 4.83 10.37 2.79
N LEU A 31 3.60 10.12 2.33
CA LEU A 31 2.73 9.08 2.90
C LEU A 31 3.28 7.66 2.69
N VAL A 32 3.90 7.38 1.53
CA VAL A 32 4.56 6.10 1.28
C VAL A 32 5.73 5.91 2.24
N PHE A 33 6.58 6.92 2.42
CA PHE A 33 7.69 6.85 3.39
C PHE A 33 7.19 6.66 4.82
N LEU A 34 6.10 7.34 5.21
CA LEU A 34 5.46 7.13 6.51
C LEU A 34 5.01 5.68 6.68
N VAL A 35 4.29 5.11 5.70
CA VAL A 35 3.82 3.71 5.75
C VAL A 35 4.98 2.72 5.78
N VAL A 36 6.04 2.94 5.01
CA VAL A 36 7.26 2.13 5.07
C VAL A 36 7.90 2.19 6.46
N GLY A 37 8.07 3.40 7.01
CA GLY A 37 8.60 3.60 8.36
C GLY A 37 7.77 2.91 9.44
N LEU A 38 6.43 3.05 9.37
CA LEU A 38 5.50 2.36 10.28
C LEU A 38 5.55 0.84 10.13
N THR A 39 5.72 0.32 8.90
CA THR A 39 5.83 -1.13 8.67
C THR A 39 7.13 -1.69 9.25
N ILE A 40 8.24 -0.96 9.11
CA ILE A 40 9.52 -1.31 9.74
C ILE A 40 9.39 -1.28 11.26
N ALA A 41 8.82 -0.19 11.82
CA ALA A 41 8.59 -0.06 13.25
C ALA A 41 7.71 -1.18 13.80
N LEU A 42 6.61 -1.52 13.10
CA LEU A 42 5.74 -2.64 13.44
C LEU A 42 6.49 -3.97 13.47
N TRP A 43 7.34 -4.23 12.47
CA TRP A 43 8.12 -5.46 12.40
C TRP A 43 9.06 -5.60 13.61
N PHE A 44 9.76 -4.53 13.98
CA PHE A 44 10.63 -4.53 15.17
C PHE A 44 9.83 -4.63 16.47
N ALA A 45 8.71 -3.93 16.59
CA ALA A 45 7.85 -4.01 17.77
C ALA A 45 7.33 -5.44 17.99
N LEU A 46 6.83 -6.10 16.95
CA LEU A 46 6.37 -7.48 17.00
C LEU A 46 7.50 -8.46 17.35
N LYS A 47 8.72 -8.20 16.85
CA LYS A 47 9.89 -9.01 17.19
C LYS A 47 10.25 -8.83 18.68
N ALA A 48 10.20 -7.60 19.18
CA ALA A 48 10.49 -7.27 20.58
C ALA A 48 9.46 -7.84 21.56
N THR A 49 8.19 -7.98 21.15
CA THR A 49 7.12 -8.57 21.97
C THR A 49 6.96 -10.08 21.81
N GLY A 50 7.83 -10.74 21.02
CA GLY A 50 7.80 -12.19 20.86
C GLY A 50 6.63 -12.71 20.03
N ALA A 51 6.15 -11.92 19.04
CA ALA A 51 5.08 -12.34 18.16
C ALA A 51 5.42 -13.64 17.39
N ALA A 52 4.38 -14.42 17.07
CA ALA A 52 4.54 -15.68 16.34
C ALA A 52 5.25 -15.47 14.99
N PRO A 53 6.13 -16.39 14.54
CA PRO A 53 6.87 -16.26 13.28
C PRO A 53 5.99 -15.97 12.06
N ARG A 54 4.77 -16.54 12.04
CA ARG A 54 3.78 -16.30 10.97
C ARG A 54 3.36 -14.84 10.84
N ILE A 55 3.29 -14.09 11.95
CA ILE A 55 2.94 -12.68 11.92
C ILE A 55 4.12 -11.89 11.33
N LEU A 56 5.34 -12.17 11.80
CA LEU A 56 6.55 -11.52 11.32
C LEU A 56 6.76 -11.71 9.81
N THR A 57 6.45 -12.90 9.28
CA THR A 57 6.54 -13.14 7.83
C THR A 57 5.52 -12.31 7.05
N THR A 58 4.29 -12.15 7.53
CA THR A 58 3.29 -11.29 6.84
C THR A 58 3.71 -9.82 6.79
N VAL A 59 4.29 -9.29 7.87
CA VAL A 59 4.77 -7.89 7.90
C VAL A 59 6.00 -7.71 7.02
N ARG A 60 6.93 -8.68 7.02
CA ARG A 60 8.07 -8.69 6.10
C ARG A 60 7.61 -8.72 4.64
N ASP A 61 6.63 -9.56 4.30
CA ASP A 61 6.10 -9.66 2.94
C ASP A 61 5.48 -8.31 2.51
N LEU A 62 4.72 -7.64 3.38
CA LEU A 62 4.20 -6.29 3.13
C LEU A 62 5.34 -5.29 2.87
N LEU A 63 6.40 -5.30 3.68
CA LEU A 63 7.55 -4.42 3.48
C LEU A 63 8.20 -4.64 2.12
N LEU A 64 8.42 -5.88 1.70
CA LEU A 64 9.01 -6.19 0.39
C LEU A 64 8.14 -5.68 -0.76
N VAL A 65 6.82 -5.84 -0.67
CA VAL A 65 5.88 -5.33 -1.68
C VAL A 65 5.90 -3.80 -1.73
N LEU A 66 5.93 -3.13 -0.57
CA LEU A 66 6.03 -1.66 -0.49
C LEU A 66 7.33 -1.16 -1.13
N MET A 67 8.47 -1.80 -0.87
CA MET A 67 9.74 -1.43 -1.48
C MET A 67 9.72 -1.61 -2.99
N ALA A 68 9.18 -2.73 -3.49
CA ALA A 68 9.03 -2.97 -4.92
C ALA A 68 8.11 -1.91 -5.58
N GLN A 69 6.99 -1.57 -4.92
CA GLN A 69 6.07 -0.53 -5.39
C GLN A 69 6.70 0.86 -5.38
N GLY A 70 7.50 1.20 -4.36
CA GLY A 70 8.26 2.44 -4.31
C GLY A 70 9.22 2.58 -5.50
N VAL A 71 9.93 1.51 -5.86
CA VAL A 71 10.79 1.48 -7.06
C VAL A 71 9.98 1.68 -8.34
N ILE A 72 8.87 0.96 -8.51
CA ILE A 72 8.00 1.09 -9.69
C ILE A 72 7.47 2.52 -9.81
N GLY A 73 6.98 3.10 -8.71
CA GLY A 73 6.46 4.46 -8.67
C GLY A 73 7.53 5.51 -8.97
N TYR A 74 8.74 5.34 -8.44
CA TYR A 74 9.88 6.19 -8.74
C TYR A 74 10.21 6.17 -10.24
N VAL A 75 10.39 4.98 -10.82
CA VAL A 75 10.68 4.85 -12.25
C VAL A 75 9.54 5.44 -13.09
N GLN A 76 8.28 5.21 -12.72
CA GLN A 76 7.12 5.76 -13.40
C GLN A 76 7.11 7.31 -13.41
N TYR A 77 7.49 7.95 -12.29
CA TYR A 77 7.59 9.41 -12.20
C TYR A 77 8.65 9.97 -13.15
N PHE A 78 9.87 9.41 -13.11
CA PHE A 78 10.99 9.89 -13.93
C PHE A 78 10.87 9.52 -15.42
N THR A 79 10.03 8.54 -15.77
CA THR A 79 9.75 8.16 -17.17
C THR A 79 8.51 8.84 -17.74
N HIS A 80 7.96 9.83 -17.04
CA HIS A 80 6.78 10.61 -17.48
C HIS A 80 5.50 9.79 -17.66
N LEU A 81 5.23 8.87 -16.71
CA LEU A 81 3.96 8.14 -16.59
C LEU A 81 3.62 7.24 -17.80
N PRO A 82 4.51 6.34 -18.25
CA PRO A 82 4.18 5.42 -19.35
C PRO A 82 3.07 4.46 -18.91
N VAL A 83 2.06 4.28 -19.79
CA VAL A 83 0.81 3.56 -19.46
C VAL A 83 1.05 2.15 -18.91
N LEU A 84 2.07 1.45 -19.40
CA LEU A 84 2.42 0.12 -18.92
C LEU A 84 2.91 0.14 -17.46
N LEU A 85 3.78 1.09 -17.09
CA LEU A 85 4.22 1.22 -15.70
C LEU A 85 3.07 1.65 -14.79
N VAL A 86 2.17 2.52 -15.26
CA VAL A 86 0.95 2.88 -14.53
C VAL A 86 0.12 1.63 -14.24
N GLY A 87 -0.12 0.77 -15.23
CA GLY A 87 -0.83 -0.49 -15.05
C GLY A 87 -0.15 -1.42 -14.04
N ILE A 88 1.18 -1.58 -14.13
CA ILE A 88 1.98 -2.39 -13.20
C ILE A 88 1.93 -1.82 -11.77
N HIS A 89 2.03 -0.49 -11.64
CA HIS A 89 1.95 0.20 -10.36
C HIS A 89 0.57 0.02 -9.71
N MET A 90 -0.51 0.22 -10.47
CA MET A 90 -1.89 0.00 -9.99
C MET A 90 -2.16 -1.46 -9.61
N PHE A 91 -1.66 -2.42 -10.41
CA PHE A 91 -1.75 -3.83 -10.06
C PHE A 91 -1.02 -4.16 -8.75
N GLY A 92 0.22 -3.68 -8.60
CA GLY A 92 0.93 -3.91 -7.34
C GLY A 92 0.38 -3.09 -6.16
N ALA A 93 -0.32 -1.98 -6.37
CA ALA A 93 -1.09 -1.30 -5.32
C ALA A 93 -2.24 -2.19 -4.81
N ALA A 94 -2.89 -2.97 -5.68
CA ALA A 94 -3.84 -3.99 -5.24
C ALA A 94 -3.16 -5.10 -4.41
N ILE A 95 -1.93 -5.49 -4.76
CA ILE A 95 -1.13 -6.44 -3.96
C ILE A 95 -0.75 -5.85 -2.60
N VAL A 96 -0.39 -4.56 -2.52
CA VAL A 96 -0.17 -3.86 -1.24
C VAL A 96 -1.42 -3.98 -0.38
N TRP A 97 -2.61 -3.75 -0.95
CA TRP A 97 -3.86 -3.88 -0.21
C TRP A 97 -4.08 -5.29 0.34
N VAL A 98 -3.86 -6.32 -0.49
CA VAL A 98 -3.94 -7.73 -0.06
C VAL A 98 -2.93 -8.02 1.05
N ALA A 99 -1.69 -7.56 0.93
CA ALA A 99 -0.65 -7.74 1.95
C ALA A 99 -1.02 -7.06 3.28
N THR A 100 -1.57 -5.85 3.23
CA THR A 100 -2.09 -5.14 4.41
C THR A 100 -3.21 -5.92 5.09
N TRP A 101 -4.18 -6.43 4.33
CA TRP A 101 -5.23 -7.29 4.89
C TRP A 101 -4.68 -8.58 5.47
N ARG A 102 -3.67 -9.19 4.87
CA ARG A 102 -3.00 -10.37 5.43
C ARG A 102 -2.37 -10.06 6.79
N VAL A 103 -1.73 -8.91 6.95
CA VAL A 103 -1.20 -8.47 8.25
C VAL A 103 -2.33 -8.29 9.26
N LEU A 104 -3.40 -7.56 8.91
CA LEU A 104 -4.55 -7.34 9.79
C LEU A 104 -5.19 -8.66 10.23
N LEU A 105 -5.40 -9.60 9.31
CA LEU A 105 -6.00 -10.90 9.59
C LEU A 105 -5.07 -11.82 10.39
N ALA A 106 -3.75 -11.72 10.21
CA ALA A 106 -2.78 -12.49 10.99
C ALA A 106 -2.75 -12.08 12.47
N MET A 107 -3.11 -10.83 12.78
CA MET A 107 -3.20 -10.31 14.13
C MET A 107 -4.51 -10.67 14.85
N ARG A 108 -5.50 -11.22 14.15
CA ARG A 108 -6.80 -11.57 14.75
C ARG A 108 -6.74 -12.95 15.40
N GLU A 109 -7.22 -13.04 16.64
CA GLU A 109 -7.46 -14.32 17.30
C GLU A 109 -8.62 -15.04 16.62
N ARG A 110 -8.41 -16.32 16.25
CA ARG A 110 -9.51 -17.18 15.83
C ARG A 110 -10.10 -17.83 17.08
N ARG A 111 -11.30 -17.40 17.48
CA ARG A 111 -12.05 -18.13 18.49
C ARG A 111 -12.53 -19.45 17.89
N ALA A 112 -12.02 -20.57 18.40
CA ALA A 112 -12.56 -21.87 18.04
C ALA A 112 -14.01 -21.96 18.52
N VAL A 113 -14.93 -22.36 17.63
CA VAL A 113 -16.29 -22.72 18.05
C VAL A 113 -16.17 -24.05 18.79
N PRO A 114 -16.64 -24.14 20.05
CA PRO A 114 -16.64 -25.40 20.78
C PRO A 114 -17.37 -26.46 19.95
N ALA A 115 -16.77 -27.65 19.80
CA ALA A 115 -17.45 -28.76 19.15
C ALA A 115 -18.77 -29.05 19.90
N PRO A 116 -19.87 -29.37 19.20
CA PRO A 116 -21.11 -29.72 19.86
C PRO A 116 -20.84 -30.87 20.83
N ALA A 117 -21.25 -30.69 22.09
CA ALA A 117 -21.15 -31.74 23.09
C ALA A 117 -21.93 -32.95 22.56
N VAL A 118 -21.22 -34.03 22.26
CA VAL A 118 -21.85 -35.30 21.88
C VAL A 118 -22.58 -35.76 23.14
N ALA A 119 -23.91 -35.61 23.15
CA ALA A 119 -24.76 -36.15 24.19
C ALA A 119 -24.68 -37.68 24.11
N ALA A 120 -24.27 -38.31 25.22
CA ALA A 120 -24.20 -39.76 25.39
C ALA A 120 -25.60 -40.35 25.65
#